data_AF-A0A2V3DV92-F1
#
_entry.id   AF-A0A2V3DV92-F1
#
_cell.length_a   1.000
_cell.length_b   1.000
_cell.length_c   1.000
_cell.angle_alpha   90.00
_cell.angle_beta   90.00
_cell.angle_gamma   90.00
#
_symmetry.space_group_name_H-M   'P 1'
#
loop_
_entity.id
_entity.type
_entity.pdbx_description
1 polymer ?
#
loop_
_entity_poly.entity_id
_entity_poly.type
_entity_poly.pdbx_seq_one_letter_code
_entity_poly.pdbx_strand_id
1 'polypeptide(L)'
;MLEDSLEGQTMLSRGFVGRYVEMWPQRYARLQTALGAGNVEDAAEAALSIFSSSVMVGAERLGQMSGDMVEWIKQGHPDKAQEALNAVALCGTETMTDLKDRYVQPTG
;
A
#
# COMPACT_ATOMS: atom_id res chain seq x y z
N MET A 1 -15.03 22.36 21.71
CA MET A 1 -13.97 21.60 22.40
C MET A 1 -12.92 21.19 21.40
N LEU A 2 -11.64 21.52 21.64
CA LEU A 2 -10.52 21.11 20.78
C LEU A 2 -10.18 19.62 20.99
N GLU A 3 -10.37 19.12 22.22
CA GLU A 3 -10.10 17.73 22.62
C GLU A 3 -11.00 16.70 21.91
N ASP A 4 -12.32 16.90 21.85
CA ASP A 4 -13.23 16.07 21.05
C ASP A 4 -12.84 15.99 19.56
N SER A 5 -12.31 17.09 19.01
CA SER A 5 -11.91 17.16 17.60
C SER A 5 -10.63 16.38 17.35
N LEU A 6 -9.70 16.36 18.32
CA LEU A 6 -8.45 15.60 18.27
C LEU A 6 -8.71 14.09 18.49
N GLU A 7 -9.59 13.73 19.42
CA GLU A 7 -10.00 12.33 19.63
C GLU A 7 -10.74 11.77 18.42
N GLY A 8 -11.66 12.53 17.83
CA GLY A 8 -12.36 12.16 16.60
C GLY A 8 -11.40 11.96 15.41
N GLN A 9 -10.43 12.86 15.22
CA GLN A 9 -9.39 12.71 14.20
C GLN A 9 -8.53 11.45 14.43
N THR A 10 -8.14 11.19 15.68
CA THR A 10 -7.36 10.01 16.04
C THR A 10 -8.11 8.71 15.74
N MET A 11 -9.41 8.65 16.04
CA MET A 11 -10.25 7.48 15.76
C MET A 11 -10.41 7.24 14.25
N LEU A 12 -10.61 8.30 13.47
CA LEU A 12 -10.67 8.22 12.01
C LEU A 12 -9.35 7.74 11.39
N SER A 13 -8.21 8.24 11.87
CA SER A 13 -6.88 7.78 11.43
C SER A 13 -6.67 6.30 11.74
N ARG A 14 -7.04 5.82 12.94
CA ARG A 14 -6.94 4.39 13.30
C ARG A 14 -7.82 3.50 12.41
N GLY A 15 -9.06 3.90 12.16
CA GLY A 15 -9.97 3.16 11.29
C GLY A 15 -9.47 3.06 9.85
N PHE A 16 -8.92 4.17 9.33
CA PHE A 16 -8.34 4.19 7.99
C PHE A 16 -7.10 3.31 7.86
N VAL A 17 -6.18 3.38 8.83
CA VAL A 17 -4.98 2.54 8.88
C VAL A 17 -5.35 1.06 9.02
N GLY A 18 -6.33 0.72 9.86
CA GLY A 18 -6.82 -0.64 10.00
C GLY A 18 -7.35 -1.21 8.69
N ARG A 19 -8.19 -0.45 7.98
CA ARG A 19 -8.70 -0.86 6.66
C ARG A 19 -7.59 -1.01 5.63
N TYR A 20 -6.63 -0.09 5.63
CA TYR A 20 -5.48 -0.13 4.74
C TYR A 20 -4.67 -1.43 4.90
N VAL A 21 -4.43 -1.79 6.17
CA VAL A 21 -3.75 -3.04 6.56
C VAL A 21 -4.53 -4.28 6.11
N GLU A 22 -5.85 -4.31 6.30
CA GLU A 22 -6.70 -5.43 5.89
C GLU A 22 -6.72 -5.65 4.37
N MET A 23 -6.68 -4.56 3.59
CA MET A 23 -6.72 -4.63 2.14
C MET A 23 -5.38 -5.05 1.50
N TRP A 24 -4.27 -5.02 2.24
CA TRP A 24 -2.94 -5.27 1.69
C TRP A 24 -2.81 -6.61 0.94
N PRO A 25 -3.19 -7.78 1.51
CA PRO A 25 -3.00 -9.05 0.83
C PRO A 25 -3.75 -9.13 -0.51
N GLN A 26 -4.98 -8.57 -0.56
CA GLN A 26 -5.78 -8.55 -1.77
C GLN A 26 -5.17 -7.65 -2.85
N ARG A 27 -4.69 -6.47 -2.46
CA ARG A 27 -4.07 -5.51 -3.39
C ARG A 27 -2.77 -6.06 -3.98
N TYR A 28 -1.92 -6.65 -3.15
CA TYR A 28 -0.70 -7.30 -3.62
C TYR A 28 -1.01 -8.48 -4.55
N ALA A 29 -1.96 -9.34 -4.19
CA ALA A 29 -2.37 -10.47 -5.03
C ALA A 29 -2.90 -10.02 -6.40
N ARG A 30 -3.68 -8.93 -6.45
CA ARG A 30 -4.17 -8.36 -7.72
C ARG A 30 -3.01 -7.89 -8.59
N LEU A 31 -2.05 -7.16 -8.03
CA LEU A 31 -0.86 -6.69 -8.74
C LEU A 31 -0.04 -7.86 -9.29
N GLN A 32 0.26 -8.85 -8.45
CA GLN A 32 1.02 -10.05 -8.83
C GLN A 32 0.31 -10.83 -9.96
N THR A 33 -1.02 -10.99 -9.86
CA THR A 33 -1.80 -11.70 -10.87
C THR A 33 -1.82 -10.96 -12.20
N ALA A 34 -2.03 -9.64 -12.17
CA ALA A 34 -2.08 -8.83 -13.38
C ALA A 34 -0.74 -8.81 -14.13
N LEU A 35 0.37 -8.66 -13.40
CA LEU A 35 1.71 -8.74 -13.99
C LEU A 35 1.99 -10.14 -14.56
N GLY A 36 1.65 -11.21 -13.82
CA GLY A 36 1.83 -12.59 -14.30
C GLY A 36 0.97 -12.94 -15.52
N ALA A 37 -0.19 -12.31 -15.69
CA ALA A 37 -1.05 -12.45 -16.85
C ALA A 37 -0.64 -11.55 -18.04
N GLY A 38 0.38 -10.70 -17.88
CA GLY A 38 0.78 -9.71 -18.89
C GLY A 38 -0.27 -8.60 -19.10
N ASN A 39 -1.21 -8.43 -18.18
CA ASN A 39 -2.24 -7.39 -18.26
C ASN A 39 -1.70 -6.08 -17.68
N VAL A 40 -1.03 -5.32 -18.54
CA VAL A 40 -0.34 -4.05 -18.22
C VAL A 40 -1.31 -3.01 -17.63
N GLU A 41 -2.54 -2.94 -18.13
CA GLU A 41 -3.53 -1.97 -17.65
C GLU A 41 -3.98 -2.28 -16.22
N ASP A 42 -4.38 -3.53 -15.95
CA ASP A 42 -4.74 -3.95 -14.60
C ASP A 42 -3.56 -3.89 -13.62
N ALA A 43 -2.34 -4.15 -14.10
CA ALA A 43 -1.13 -4.06 -13.28
C ALA A 43 -0.85 -2.61 -12.87
N ALA A 44 -0.95 -1.65 -13.80
CA ALA A 44 -0.78 -0.23 -13.51
C ALA A 44 -1.84 0.27 -12.52
N GLU A 45 -3.11 -0.10 -12.71
CA GLU A 45 -4.20 0.27 -11.80
C GLU A 45 -4.01 -0.32 -10.40
N ALA A 46 -3.59 -1.60 -10.31
CA ALA A 46 -3.31 -2.23 -9.02
C ALA A 46 -2.14 -1.55 -8.29
N ALA A 47 -1.05 -1.24 -9.00
CA ALA A 47 0.10 -0.53 -8.44
C ALA A 47 -0.28 0.90 -7.99
N LEU A 48 -1.09 1.62 -8.79
CA LEU A 48 -1.58 2.96 -8.46
C LEU A 48 -2.48 2.96 -7.21
N SER A 49 -3.30 1.92 -7.04
CA SER A 49 -4.11 1.74 -5.83
C SER A 49 -3.24 1.57 -4.58
N ILE A 50 -2.14 0.82 -4.68
CA ILE A 50 -1.16 0.68 -3.58
C ILE A 50 -0.47 2.01 -3.32
N PHE A 51 -0.01 2.72 -4.35
CA PHE A 51 0.66 4.02 -4.22
C PHE A 51 -0.22 5.05 -3.49
N SER A 52 -1.40 5.33 -4.03
CA SER A 52 -2.31 6.35 -3.51
C SER A 52 -2.68 6.08 -2.05
N SER A 53 -2.95 4.81 -1.72
CA SER A 53 -3.30 4.45 -0.36
C SER A 53 -2.12 4.41 0.61
N SER A 54 -0.91 4.09 0.14
CA SER A 54 0.32 4.19 0.93
C SER A 54 0.61 5.64 1.32
N VAL A 55 0.45 6.58 0.38
CA VAL A 55 0.64 8.02 0.65
C VAL A 55 -0.33 8.51 1.73
N MET A 56 -1.60 8.09 1.68
CA MET A 56 -2.62 8.50 2.66
C MET A 56 -2.32 8.05 4.10
N VAL A 57 -1.61 6.92 4.28
CA VAL A 57 -1.21 6.44 5.62
C VAL A 57 0.23 6.82 6.00
N GLY A 58 0.93 7.61 5.18
CA GLY A 58 2.34 7.97 5.40
C GLY A 58 3.33 6.82 5.19
N ALA A 59 2.96 5.77 4.45
CA ALA A 59 3.84 4.67 4.09
C ALA A 59 4.75 5.04 2.90
N GLU A 60 5.63 6.01 3.09
CA GLU A 60 6.41 6.66 2.02
C GLU A 60 7.22 5.67 1.17
N ARG A 61 7.93 4.72 1.80
CA ARG A 61 8.77 3.75 1.09
C ARG A 61 7.95 2.84 0.16
N LEU A 62 6.83 2.31 0.67
CA LEU A 62 5.94 1.47 -0.13
C LEU A 62 5.24 2.28 -1.23
N GLY A 63 4.87 3.53 -0.91
CA GLY A 63 4.36 4.49 -1.87
C GLY A 63 5.34 4.67 -3.02
N GLN A 64 6.59 5.02 -2.74
CA GLN A 64 7.60 5.22 -3.78
C GLN A 64 7.78 3.97 -4.66
N MET A 65 7.95 2.79 -4.06
CA MET A 65 8.15 1.55 -4.82
C MET A 65 6.97 1.23 -5.73
N SER A 66 5.74 1.41 -5.25
CA SER A 66 4.54 1.18 -6.07
C SER A 66 4.35 2.26 -7.15
N GLY A 67 4.75 3.51 -6.88
CA GLY A 67 4.83 4.57 -7.88
C GLY A 67 5.83 4.25 -9.00
N ASP A 68 7.03 3.78 -8.63
CA ASP A 68 8.05 3.36 -9.60
C ASP A 68 7.53 2.22 -10.49
N MET A 69 6.79 1.26 -9.91
CA MET A 69 6.14 0.21 -10.69
C MET A 69 5.12 0.76 -11.70
N VAL A 70 4.28 1.73 -11.31
CA VAL A 70 3.34 2.37 -12.24
C VAL A 70 4.08 2.98 -13.43
N GLU A 71 5.19 3.67 -13.17
CA GLU A 71 6.00 4.30 -14.21
C GLU A 71 6.67 3.26 -15.13
N TRP A 72 7.26 2.21 -14.58
CA TRP A 72 7.85 1.13 -15.40
C TRP A 72 6.81 0.44 -16.28
N ILE A 73 5.64 0.11 -15.72
CA ILE A 73 4.55 -0.54 -16.46
C ILE A 73 4.10 0.37 -17.63
N LYS A 74 3.89 1.67 -17.37
CA LYS A 74 3.49 2.65 -18.39
C LYS A 74 4.55 2.89 -19.47
N GLN A 75 5.83 2.78 -19.11
CA GLN A 75 6.96 2.91 -20.04
C GLN A 75 7.23 1.63 -20.85
N GLY A 76 6.45 0.58 -20.67
CA GLY A 76 6.63 -0.68 -21.39
C GLY A 76 7.73 -1.57 -20.80
N HIS A 77 8.01 -1.43 -19.51
CA HIS A 77 8.96 -2.25 -18.75
C HIS A 77 8.28 -3.06 -17.62
N PRO A 78 7.26 -3.89 -17.93
CA PRO A 78 6.59 -4.72 -16.91
C PRO A 78 7.51 -5.79 -16.31
N ASP A 79 8.60 -6.15 -17.00
CA ASP A 79 9.67 -7.01 -16.51
C ASP A 79 10.35 -6.44 -15.25
N LYS A 80 10.69 -5.14 -15.26
CA LYS A 80 11.25 -4.47 -14.06
C LYS A 80 10.27 -4.47 -12.89
N ALA A 81 8.99 -4.28 -13.17
CA ALA A 81 7.94 -4.37 -12.16
C ALA A 81 7.83 -5.80 -11.61
N GLN A 82 7.94 -6.82 -12.45
CA GLN A 82 7.94 -8.22 -12.05
C GLN A 82 9.15 -8.56 -11.16
N GLU A 83 10.34 -8.06 -11.49
CA GLU A 83 11.55 -8.23 -10.68
C GLU A 83 11.43 -7.58 -9.29
N ALA A 84 10.72 -6.45 -9.21
CA ALA A 84 10.52 -5.71 -7.96
C ALA A 84 9.42 -6.28 -7.04
N LEU A 85 8.59 -7.23 -7.51
CA LEU A 85 7.44 -7.74 -6.74
C LEU A 85 7.81 -8.26 -5.36
N ASN A 86 8.89 -9.03 -5.26
CA ASN A 86 9.33 -9.58 -3.97
C ASN A 86 9.76 -8.47 -2.99
N ALA A 87 10.41 -7.43 -3.49
CA ALA A 87 10.81 -6.29 -2.67
C ALA A 87 9.58 -5.50 -2.18
N VAL A 88 8.57 -5.33 -3.05
CA VAL A 88 7.29 -4.70 -2.68
C VAL A 88 6.51 -5.54 -1.67
N ALA A 89 6.52 -6.87 -1.82
CA ALA A 89 5.88 -7.79 -0.88
C ALA A 89 6.49 -7.67 0.53
N LEU A 90 7.83 -7.65 0.60
CA LEU A 90 8.56 -7.51 1.85
C LEU A 90 8.29 -6.14 2.48
N CYS A 91 8.53 -5.05 1.74
CA CYS A 91 8.30 -3.69 2.23
C CYS A 91 6.86 -3.48 2.68
N GLY A 92 5.88 -4.02 1.95
CA GLY A 92 4.48 -3.93 2.31
C GLY A 92 4.16 -4.70 3.59
N THR A 93 4.71 -5.91 3.76
CA THR A 93 4.51 -6.71 4.98
C THR A 93 5.13 -6.04 6.22
N GLU A 94 6.33 -5.48 6.08
CA GLU A 94 6.98 -4.66 7.13
C GLU A 94 6.11 -3.45 7.47
N THR A 95 5.65 -2.71 6.46
CA THR A 95 4.78 -1.53 6.62
C THR A 95 3.48 -1.88 7.35
N MET A 96 2.81 -2.98 6.99
CA MET A 96 1.57 -3.37 7.65
C MET A 96 1.79 -3.78 9.10
N THR A 97 2.91 -4.43 9.40
CA THR A 97 3.30 -4.77 10.79
C THR A 97 3.49 -3.50 11.61
N ASP A 98 4.30 -2.56 11.11
CA ASP A 98 4.56 -1.28 11.78
C ASP A 98 3.28 -0.46 12.00
N LEU A 99 2.38 -0.43 11.01
CA LEU A 99 1.10 0.28 11.12
C LEU A 99 0.16 -0.38 12.12
N LYS A 100 0.10 -1.72 12.17
CA LYS A 100 -0.67 -2.44 13.20
C LYS A 100 -0.17 -2.13 14.60
N ASP A 101 1.14 -2.14 14.80
CA ASP A 101 1.74 -1.89 16.11
C ASP A 101 1.52 -0.44 16.59
N ARG A 102 1.49 0.54 15.67
CA ARG A 102 1.29 1.95 16.02
C ARG A 102 -0.17 2.36 16.21
N TYR A 103 -1.11 1.73 15.51
CA TYR A 103 -2.49 2.23 15.41
C TYR A 103 -3.57 1.22 15.85
N VAL A 104 -3.26 -0.07 15.89
CA VAL A 104 -4.25 -1.14 16.13
C VAL A 104 -4.00 -1.85 17.46
N GLN A 105 -2.74 -2.07 17.84
CA GLN A 105 -2.42 -2.61 19.16
C GLN A 105 -2.61 -1.51 20.21
N PRO A 106 -3.42 -1.75 21.27
CA PRO A 106 -3.41 -0.83 22.40
C PRO A 106 -2.03 -0.94 23.04
N THR A 107 -1.35 0.18 23.22
CA THR A 107 -0.27 0.26 24.20
C THR A 107 -0.87 -0.27 25.51
N GLY A 108 -0.35 -1.41 25.99
CA GLY A 108 -0.77 -2.00 27.26
C GLY A 108 -0.60 -1.05 28.43
#